data_AF-A0A5P0ZM54-F1
#
_entry.id   AF-A0A5P0ZM54-F1
#
_cell.length_a   1.000
_cell.length_b   1.000
_cell.length_c   1.000
_cell.angle_alpha   90.00
_cell.angle_beta   90.00
_cell.angle_gamma   90.00
#
_symmetry.space_group_name_H-M   'P 1'
#
loop_
_entity.id
_entity.type
_entity.pdbx_description
1 polymer ?
#
loop_
_entity_poly.entity_id
_entity_poly.type
_entity_poly.pdbx_seq_one_letter_code
_entity_poly.pdbx_strand_id
1 'polypeptide(L)'
;MSQKQRTKLAELGNEQRFTFNGRFKKYGFKYKDYRKNHAVPTLLLTNIELLTDNKKLNVADHLWFNLTKGFKSLGILKIGDVVQFNGRIASYTKGYQGFRPDINKSITLDYGITRPIKVSLLIPDKHIPWTGENWEICNQIYDMYLSDYNARNIGKPYLDLY
;
A
#
# COMPACT_ATOMS: atom_id res chain seq x y z
N MET A 1 5.92 11.21 6.96
CA MET A 1 5.38 11.03 8.32
C MET A 1 6.17 11.85 9.33
N SER A 2 5.51 12.86 9.88
CA SER A 2 5.99 13.70 10.99
C SER A 2 5.95 12.95 12.33
N GLN A 3 6.71 13.41 13.31
CA GLN A 3 6.71 12.85 14.67
C GLN A 3 5.31 12.87 15.30
N LYS A 4 4.53 13.93 15.03
CA LYS A 4 3.16 14.11 15.53
C LYS A 4 2.18 13.07 14.97
N GLN A 5 2.38 12.59 13.74
CA GLN A 5 1.57 11.52 13.16
C GLN A 5 1.87 10.17 13.82
N ARG A 6 3.15 9.90 14.14
CA ARG A 6 3.59 8.64 14.78
C ARG A 6 3.02 8.45 16.18
N THR A 7 3.07 9.49 17.02
CA THR A 7 2.57 9.41 18.40
C THR A 7 1.08 9.05 18.44
N LYS A 8 0.27 9.61 17.53
CA LYS A 8 -1.17 9.33 17.50
C LYS A 8 -1.51 7.91 17.05
N LEU A 9 -0.76 7.36 16.11
CA LEU A 9 -0.92 5.95 15.71
C LEU A 9 -0.54 5.01 16.86
N ALA A 10 0.50 5.37 17.64
CA ALA A 10 0.90 4.60 18.81
C ALA A 10 -0.21 4.46 19.86
N GLU A 11 -0.93 5.55 20.13
CA GLU A 11 -1.99 5.62 21.14
C GLU A 11 -3.19 4.71 20.85
N LEU A 12 -3.48 4.44 19.58
CA LEU A 12 -4.67 3.69 19.16
C LEU A 12 -4.53 2.16 19.28
N GLY A 13 -3.30 1.66 19.31
CA GLY A 13 -3.01 0.22 19.46
C GLY A 13 -3.47 -0.69 18.30
N ASN A 14 -3.27 -1.99 18.45
CA ASN A 14 -3.51 -3.01 17.42
C ASN A 14 -4.76 -3.88 17.69
N GLU A 15 -5.42 -3.71 18.82
CA GLU A 15 -6.52 -4.61 19.23
C GLU A 15 -7.77 -4.39 18.37
N GLN A 16 -8.09 -3.11 18.12
CA GLN A 16 -9.30 -2.70 17.44
C GLN A 16 -9.05 -2.34 15.98
N ARG A 17 -10.13 -2.38 15.20
CA ARG A 17 -10.13 -1.92 13.81
C ARG A 17 -10.70 -0.52 13.75
N PHE A 18 -9.97 0.36 13.09
CA PHE A 18 -10.39 1.73 12.83
C PHE A 18 -10.72 1.92 11.36
N THR A 19 -11.57 2.90 11.06
CA THR A 19 -11.95 3.25 9.69
C THR A 19 -11.01 4.32 9.15
N PHE A 20 -10.48 4.11 7.96
CA PHE A 20 -9.57 5.02 7.29
C PHE A 20 -10.08 5.38 5.90
N ASN A 21 -9.75 6.58 5.46
CA ASN A 21 -9.81 6.99 4.07
C ASN A 21 -8.40 7.17 3.53
N GLY A 22 -8.21 6.83 2.26
CA GLY A 22 -6.99 7.13 1.53
C GLY A 22 -7.30 7.41 0.06
N ARG A 23 -6.57 8.36 -0.52
CA ARG A 23 -6.73 8.75 -1.93
C ARG A 23 -5.79 7.93 -2.80
N PHE A 24 -6.34 7.19 -3.75
CA PHE A 24 -5.58 6.40 -4.69
C PHE A 24 -4.67 7.28 -5.55
N LYS A 25 -3.40 6.90 -5.62
CA LYS A 25 -2.37 7.61 -6.39
C LYS A 25 -1.85 6.80 -7.56
N LYS A 26 -1.46 5.55 -7.34
CA LYS A 26 -0.96 4.65 -8.39
C LYS A 26 -0.89 3.20 -7.91
N TYR A 27 -0.74 2.29 -8.86
CA TYR A 27 -0.38 0.90 -8.60
C TYR A 27 1.14 0.68 -8.59
N GLY A 28 1.55 -0.50 -8.15
CA GLY A 28 2.91 -1.00 -8.22
C GLY A 28 2.95 -2.50 -7.95
N PHE A 29 4.14 -3.05 -7.81
CA PHE A 29 4.33 -4.41 -7.33
C PHE A 29 5.61 -4.49 -6.50
N LYS A 30 5.74 -5.57 -5.72
CA LYS A 30 6.97 -5.88 -4.97
C LYS A 30 7.27 -7.37 -5.06
N TYR A 31 8.54 -7.73 -5.04
CA TYR A 31 8.95 -9.12 -4.91
C TYR A 31 8.90 -9.57 -3.46
N LYS A 32 8.39 -10.78 -3.21
CA LYS A 32 8.36 -11.40 -1.88
C LYS A 32 9.61 -12.22 -1.58
N ASP A 33 10.39 -12.53 -2.59
CA ASP A 33 11.57 -13.36 -2.51
C ASP A 33 12.81 -12.63 -3.06
N TYR A 34 13.98 -13.01 -2.55
CA TYR A 34 15.26 -12.43 -2.95
C TYR A 34 15.58 -12.65 -4.43
N ARG A 35 15.15 -13.81 -4.99
CA ARG A 35 15.40 -14.18 -6.39
C ARG A 35 14.50 -13.42 -7.37
N LYS A 36 13.52 -12.65 -6.89
CA LYS A 36 12.56 -11.87 -7.68
C LYS A 36 11.68 -12.73 -8.60
N ASN A 37 11.33 -13.94 -8.15
CA ASN A 37 10.45 -14.84 -8.90
C ASN A 37 8.96 -14.61 -8.58
N HIS A 38 8.64 -14.01 -7.44
CA HIS A 38 7.28 -13.87 -6.93
C HIS A 38 6.93 -12.41 -6.65
N ALA A 39 6.48 -11.70 -7.70
CA ALA A 39 5.92 -10.37 -7.57
C ALA A 39 4.46 -10.39 -7.08
N VAL A 40 4.12 -9.47 -6.19
CA VAL A 40 2.73 -9.26 -5.75
C VAL A 40 2.30 -7.82 -6.00
N PRO A 41 1.05 -7.62 -6.44
CA PRO A 41 0.55 -6.28 -6.77
C PRO A 41 0.32 -5.46 -5.50
N THR A 42 0.55 -4.15 -5.63
CA THR A 42 0.40 -3.16 -4.57
C THR A 42 -0.31 -1.92 -5.09
N LEU A 43 -0.87 -1.13 -4.19
CA LEU A 43 -1.39 0.21 -4.48
C LEU A 43 -0.83 1.23 -3.49
N LEU A 44 -0.71 2.47 -3.95
CA LEU A 44 -0.33 3.61 -3.14
C LEU A 44 -1.57 4.44 -2.85
N LEU A 45 -1.90 4.56 -1.56
CA LEU A 45 -2.85 5.54 -1.07
C LEU A 45 -2.09 6.73 -0.46
N THR A 46 -2.63 7.92 -0.66
CA THR A 46 -2.11 9.20 -0.16
C THR A 46 -3.16 9.88 0.71
N ASN A 47 -2.75 10.84 1.53
CA ASN A 47 -3.63 11.57 2.45
C ASN A 47 -4.46 10.61 3.31
N ILE A 48 -3.77 9.76 4.07
CA ILE A 48 -4.42 8.76 4.90
C ILE A 48 -5.04 9.43 6.11
N GLU A 49 -6.35 9.32 6.24
CA GLU A 49 -7.15 9.93 7.28
C GLU A 49 -7.82 8.84 8.12
N LEU A 50 -7.64 8.91 9.44
CA LEU A 50 -8.45 8.18 10.41
C LEU A 50 -9.79 8.88 10.59
N LEU A 51 -10.88 8.12 10.52
CA LEU A 51 -12.22 8.61 10.82
C LEU A 51 -12.55 8.30 12.28
N THR A 52 -12.81 9.34 13.07
CA THR A 52 -13.38 9.24 14.41
C THR A 52 -14.75 9.91 14.41
N ASP A 53 -15.57 9.66 15.44
CA ASP A 53 -16.98 10.08 15.49
C ASP A 53 -17.18 11.58 15.20
N ASN A 54 -16.20 12.42 15.52
CA ASN A 54 -16.32 13.87 15.38
C ASN A 54 -15.28 14.52 14.46
N LYS A 55 -14.26 13.80 13.96
CA LYS A 55 -13.13 14.41 13.21
C LYS A 55 -12.49 13.45 12.21
N LYS A 56 -11.92 14.03 11.15
CA LYS A 56 -10.95 13.37 10.28
C LYS A 56 -9.55 13.76 10.73
N LEU A 57 -8.71 12.77 10.98
CA LEU A 57 -7.34 12.98 11.42
C LEU A 57 -6.36 12.44 10.38
N ASN A 58 -5.55 13.31 9.77
CA ASN A 58 -4.46 12.86 8.92
C ASN A 58 -3.40 12.11 9.74
N VAL A 59 -3.18 10.84 9.40
CA VAL A 59 -2.27 9.92 10.11
C VAL A 59 -1.06 9.50 9.28
N ALA A 60 -1.12 9.61 7.95
CA ALA A 60 0.03 9.38 7.08
C ALA A 60 -0.11 10.10 5.73
N ASP A 61 1.01 10.57 5.19
CA ASP A 61 1.02 11.25 3.89
C ASP A 61 0.79 10.25 2.74
N HIS A 62 1.38 9.06 2.86
CA HIS A 62 1.25 7.99 1.89
C HIS A 62 1.54 6.62 2.51
N LEU A 63 0.84 5.58 2.05
CA LEU A 63 1.04 4.19 2.45
C LEU A 63 0.86 3.26 1.25
N TRP A 64 1.78 2.32 1.12
CA TRP A 64 1.67 1.21 0.18
C TRP A 64 0.91 0.06 0.83
N PHE A 65 -0.09 -0.45 0.13
CA PHE A 65 -0.86 -1.63 0.52
C PHE A 65 -0.67 -2.75 -0.50
N ASN A 66 -0.73 -3.99 -0.05
CA ASN A 66 -0.94 -5.09 -0.98
C ASN A 66 -2.33 -4.93 -1.61
N LEU A 67 -2.45 -5.24 -2.90
CA LEU A 67 -3.72 -5.26 -3.61
C LEU A 67 -4.52 -6.51 -3.19
N THR A 68 -5.10 -6.46 -1.98
CA THR A 68 -5.90 -7.55 -1.39
C THR A 68 -7.19 -7.79 -2.17
N LYS A 69 -7.87 -8.92 -1.92
CA LYS A 69 -9.17 -9.23 -2.54
C LYS A 69 -10.18 -8.07 -2.43
N GLY A 70 -10.23 -7.39 -1.29
CA GLY A 70 -11.13 -6.24 -1.08
C GLY A 70 -10.76 -4.99 -1.88
N PHE A 71 -9.46 -4.75 -2.14
CA PHE A 71 -9.09 -3.67 -3.06
C PHE A 71 -9.33 -4.07 -4.52
N LYS A 72 -9.04 -5.33 -4.89
CA LYS A 72 -9.30 -5.85 -6.24
C LYS A 72 -10.77 -5.76 -6.63
N SER A 73 -11.69 -5.98 -5.68
CA SER A 73 -13.13 -5.89 -5.94
C SER A 73 -13.61 -4.48 -6.29
N LEU A 74 -12.80 -3.45 -6.07
CA LEU A 74 -13.09 -2.09 -6.54
C LEU A 74 -12.73 -1.86 -8.00
N GLY A 75 -12.06 -2.82 -8.66
CA GLY A 75 -11.54 -2.68 -10.02
C GLY A 75 -10.25 -1.86 -10.11
N ILE A 76 -9.94 -1.41 -11.33
CA ILE A 76 -8.82 -0.54 -11.67
C ILE A 76 -9.22 0.91 -11.34
N LEU A 77 -8.73 1.40 -10.21
CA LEU A 77 -9.01 2.72 -9.65
C LEU A 77 -8.41 3.85 -10.49
N LYS A 78 -9.08 4.99 -10.49
CA LYS A 78 -8.63 6.23 -11.11
C LYS A 78 -7.89 7.08 -10.09
N ILE A 79 -6.88 7.82 -10.54
CA ILE A 79 -6.14 8.76 -9.68
C ILE A 79 -7.14 9.72 -9.03
N GLY A 80 -7.10 9.80 -7.71
CA GLY A 80 -7.99 10.66 -6.95
C GLY A 80 -9.16 9.94 -6.29
N ASP A 81 -9.46 8.69 -6.64
CA ASP A 81 -10.47 7.89 -5.96
C ASP A 81 -10.20 7.82 -4.46
N VAL A 82 -11.23 8.02 -3.64
CA VAL A 82 -11.11 7.92 -2.19
C VAL A 82 -11.62 6.55 -1.77
N VAL A 83 -10.71 5.74 -1.24
CA VAL A 83 -11.00 4.40 -0.75
C VAL A 83 -11.15 4.45 0.77
N GLN A 84 -12.29 3.97 1.25
CA GLN A 84 -12.55 3.74 2.67
C GLN A 84 -12.26 2.28 3.01
N PHE A 85 -11.64 2.02 4.16
CA PHE A 85 -11.38 0.66 4.63
C PHE A 85 -11.17 0.61 6.14
N ASN A 86 -11.39 -0.56 6.74
CA ASN A 86 -11.11 -0.81 8.15
C ASN A 86 -9.78 -1.53 8.32
N GLY A 87 -8.88 -1.00 9.14
CA GLY A 87 -7.53 -1.54 9.36
C GLY A 87 -7.14 -1.57 10.84
N ARG A 88 -6.06 -2.27 11.16
CA ARG A 88 -5.43 -2.24 12.49
C ARG A 88 -4.12 -1.48 12.44
N ILE A 89 -3.78 -0.78 13.50
CA ILE A 89 -2.48 -0.11 13.59
C ILE A 89 -1.47 -1.10 14.15
N ALA A 90 -0.38 -1.33 13.41
CA ALA A 90 0.71 -2.18 13.85
C ALA A 90 2.00 -1.38 13.87
N SER A 91 2.79 -1.55 14.92
CA SER A 91 4.16 -1.05 14.96
C SER A 91 5.08 -1.94 14.13
N TYR A 92 6.10 -1.34 13.52
CA TYR A 92 7.20 -2.04 12.88
C TYR A 92 8.50 -1.31 13.15
N THR A 93 9.61 -2.03 13.16
CA THR A 93 10.94 -1.44 13.29
C THR A 93 11.44 -1.00 11.92
N LYS A 94 11.89 0.26 11.86
CA LYS A 94 12.39 0.91 10.65
C LYS A 94 13.86 1.26 10.85
N GLY A 95 14.70 0.80 9.93
CA GLY A 95 16.14 0.97 9.97
C GLY A 95 16.82 -0.08 9.10
N TYR A 96 18.11 0.10 8.82
CA TYR A 96 18.88 -0.95 8.16
C TYR A 96 19.20 -2.03 9.19
N GLN A 97 18.70 -3.25 8.98
CA GLN A 97 18.92 -4.42 9.86
C GLN A 97 19.94 -5.41 9.28
N GLY A 98 20.65 -5.03 8.22
CA GLY A 98 21.65 -5.90 7.59
C GLY A 98 23.01 -5.82 8.26
N PHE A 99 23.89 -6.74 7.89
CA PHE A 99 25.26 -6.87 8.42
C PHE A 99 26.29 -6.05 7.63
N ARG A 100 25.95 -4.86 7.15
CA ARG A 100 26.94 -3.96 6.54
C ARG A 100 27.63 -3.14 7.64
N PRO A 101 28.92 -3.39 7.93
CA PRO A 101 29.63 -2.74 9.04
C PRO A 101 29.79 -1.22 8.85
N ASP A 102 29.68 -0.73 7.61
CA ASP A 102 29.74 0.69 7.23
C ASP A 102 28.43 1.46 7.48
N ILE A 103 27.32 0.78 7.77
CA ILE A 103 26.01 1.42 7.94
C ILE A 103 25.61 1.40 9.42
N ASN A 104 26.01 2.44 10.16
CA ASN A 104 25.47 2.70 11.50
C ASN A 104 24.14 3.46 11.39
N LYS A 105 23.01 2.74 11.41
CA LYS A 105 21.67 3.35 11.43
C LYS A 105 20.90 2.89 12.65
N SER A 106 20.36 3.86 13.40
CA SER A 106 19.46 3.57 14.52
C SER A 106 18.18 2.90 14.04
N ILE A 107 17.83 1.79 14.68
CA ILE A 107 16.52 1.15 14.53
C ILE A 107 15.50 2.03 15.26
N THR A 108 14.47 2.47 14.55
CA THR A 108 13.41 3.34 15.08
C THR A 108 12.07 2.62 15.01
N LEU A 109 11.18 2.86 15.99
CA LEU A 109 9.81 2.37 15.94
C LEU A 109 8.98 3.26 15.00
N ASP A 110 8.25 2.64 14.07
CA ASP A 110 7.31 3.32 13.18
C ASP A 110 5.97 2.56 13.19
N TYR A 111 4.92 3.15 12.65
CA TYR A 111 3.57 2.57 12.66
C TYR A 111 3.01 2.47 11.25
N GLY A 112 2.22 1.44 11.01
CA GLY A 112 1.54 1.20 9.73
C GLY A 112 0.13 0.68 9.92
N ILE A 113 -0.66 0.70 8.85
CA ILE A 113 -2.01 0.15 8.85
C ILE A 113 -1.98 -1.22 8.20
N THR A 114 -2.53 -2.22 8.88
CA THR A 114 -2.48 -3.62 8.46
C THR A 114 -3.88 -4.21 8.35
N ARG A 115 -3.96 -5.32 7.60
CA ARG A 115 -5.16 -6.15 7.44
C ARG A 115 -6.40 -5.36 6.99
N PRO A 116 -6.34 -4.58 5.89
CA PRO A 116 -7.49 -3.82 5.41
C PRO A 116 -8.67 -4.75 5.06
N ILE A 117 -9.85 -4.41 5.57
CA ILE A 117 -11.13 -5.10 5.31
C ILE A 117 -12.24 -4.06 5.07
N LYS A 118 -13.45 -4.51 4.69
CA LYS A 118 -14.61 -3.62 4.43
C LYS A 118 -14.24 -2.46 3.50
N VAL A 119 -13.53 -2.80 2.42
CA VAL A 119 -13.00 -1.83 1.47
C VAL A 119 -14.12 -1.37 0.55
N SER A 120 -14.30 -0.07 0.39
CA SER A 120 -15.29 0.53 -0.49
C SER A 120 -14.79 1.86 -1.08
N LEU A 121 -15.39 2.31 -2.16
CA LEU A 121 -15.23 3.69 -2.61
C LEU A 121 -16.11 4.62 -1.78
N LEU A 122 -15.59 5.79 -1.42
CA LEU A 122 -16.38 6.82 -0.73
C LEU A 122 -17.44 7.42 -1.67
N ILE A 123 -17.07 7.62 -2.94
CA ILE A 123 -17.99 7.99 -4.01
C ILE A 123 -18.05 6.78 -4.95
N PRO A 124 -19.19 6.08 -5.03
CA PRO A 124 -19.32 4.93 -5.93
C PRO A 124 -19.05 5.33 -7.38
N ASP A 125 -18.15 4.61 -8.03
CA ASP A 125 -17.89 4.73 -9.47
C ASP A 125 -17.68 3.33 -10.06
N LYS A 126 -18.05 3.17 -11.34
CA LYS A 126 -17.86 1.93 -12.07
C LYS A 126 -16.43 1.88 -12.62
N HIS A 127 -15.68 0.90 -12.16
CA HIS A 127 -14.32 0.62 -12.62
C HIS A 127 -14.27 -0.67 -13.43
N ILE A 128 -13.32 -0.70 -14.36
CA ILE A 128 -12.98 -1.91 -15.09
C ILE A 128 -12.43 -2.92 -14.07
N PRO A 129 -12.94 -4.16 -14.02
CA PRO A 129 -12.44 -5.16 -13.08
C PRO A 129 -11.00 -5.56 -13.42
N TRP A 130 -10.24 -5.97 -12.42
CA TRP A 130 -8.99 -6.68 -12.64
C TRP A 130 -9.27 -8.03 -13.29
N THR A 131 -8.45 -8.41 -14.27
CA THR A 131 -8.48 -9.74 -14.85
C THR A 131 -7.32 -10.57 -14.31
N GLY A 132 -7.58 -11.86 -14.09
CA GLY A 132 -6.55 -12.83 -13.79
C GLY A 132 -6.03 -12.84 -12.34
N GLU A 133 -4.96 -13.62 -12.17
CA GLU A 133 -4.26 -13.83 -10.91
C GLU A 133 -3.25 -12.72 -10.61
N ASN A 134 -2.63 -12.77 -9.43
CA ASN A 134 -1.65 -11.74 -9.01
C ASN A 134 -0.53 -11.49 -10.03
N TRP A 135 -0.08 -12.53 -10.73
CA TRP A 135 1.03 -12.42 -11.68
C TRP A 135 0.59 -11.68 -12.96
N GLU A 136 -0.61 -11.93 -13.47
CA GLU A 136 -1.22 -11.20 -14.59
C GLU A 136 -1.43 -9.73 -14.23
N ILE A 137 -1.93 -9.48 -13.02
CA ILE A 137 -2.12 -8.11 -12.52
C ILE A 137 -0.78 -7.37 -12.41
N CYS A 138 0.29 -8.03 -11.95
CA CYS A 138 1.62 -7.44 -11.94
C CYS A 138 2.10 -7.04 -13.35
N ASN A 139 1.83 -7.88 -14.35
CA ASN A 139 2.14 -7.57 -15.75
C ASN A 139 1.30 -6.41 -16.29
N GLN A 140 0.00 -6.39 -16.00
CA GLN A 140 -0.88 -5.26 -16.34
C GLN A 140 -0.38 -3.95 -15.70
N ILE A 141 0.01 -3.97 -14.42
CA ILE A 141 0.59 -2.81 -13.73
C ILE A 141 1.91 -2.39 -14.37
N TYR A 142 2.75 -3.35 -14.78
CA TYR A 142 3.97 -3.06 -15.52
C TYR A 142 3.67 -2.32 -16.82
N ASP A 143 2.72 -2.82 -17.60
CA ASP A 143 2.33 -2.25 -18.89
C ASP A 143 1.70 -0.85 -18.72
N MET A 144 0.90 -0.63 -17.65
CA MET A 144 0.36 0.70 -17.30
C MET A 144 1.45 1.75 -17.06
N TYR A 145 2.63 1.35 -16.58
CA TYR A 145 3.73 2.26 -16.22
C TYR A 145 5.03 1.92 -16.97
N LEU A 146 4.91 1.37 -18.18
CA LEU A 146 6.03 0.86 -18.97
C LEU A 146 7.18 1.87 -19.10
N SER A 147 6.87 3.13 -19.39
CA SER A 147 7.88 4.20 -19.53
C SER A 147 8.62 4.50 -18.22
N ASP A 148 7.93 4.57 -17.08
CA ASP A 148 8.55 4.77 -15.75
C ASP A 148 9.45 3.59 -15.38
N TYR A 149 8.97 2.37 -15.63
CA TYR A 149 9.73 1.17 -15.29
C TYR A 149 10.97 1.00 -16.18
N ASN A 150 10.86 1.25 -17.49
CA ASN A 150 11.99 1.22 -18.40
C ASN A 150 13.04 2.28 -18.03
N ALA A 151 12.61 3.52 -17.75
CA ALA A 151 13.51 4.60 -17.35
C ALA A 151 14.27 4.30 -16.05
N ARG A 152 13.72 3.44 -15.20
CA ARG A 152 14.31 3.03 -13.91
C ARG A 152 15.01 1.67 -13.97
N ASN A 153 15.14 1.08 -15.17
CA ASN A 153 15.69 -0.25 -15.40
C ASN A 153 15.01 -1.34 -14.54
N ILE A 154 13.68 -1.26 -14.43
CA ILE A 154 12.86 -2.26 -13.75
C ILE A 154 12.33 -3.23 -14.81
N GLY A 155 12.73 -4.49 -14.72
CA GLY A 155 12.28 -5.54 -15.62
C GLY A 155 10.81 -5.94 -15.39
N LYS A 156 10.15 -6.38 -16.46
CA LYS A 156 8.80 -6.94 -16.39
C LYS A 156 8.82 -8.18 -15.50
N PRO A 157 7.92 -8.30 -14.50
CA PRO A 157 7.81 -9.53 -13.74
C PRO A 157 7.26 -10.66 -14.65
N TYR A 158 7.52 -11.92 -14.29
CA TYR A 158 6.89 -13.08 -14.95
C TYR A 158 7.03 -13.14 -16.48
N LEU A 159 8.22 -12.84 -17.02
CA LEU A 159 8.51 -12.91 -18.46
C LEU A 159 8.34 -14.33 -19.03
N ASP A 160 8.71 -15.35 -18.27
CA ASP A 160 8.79 -16.75 -18.73
C ASP A 160 7.49 -17.57 -18.53
N LEU A 161 6.39 -16.93 -18.14
CA LEU A 161 5.09 -17.63 -17.96
C LEU A 161 4.24 -17.68 -19.25
N TYR A 162 4.85 -17.39 -20.41
CA TYR A 162 4.26 -17.47 -21.74
C TYR A 162 5.19 -18.17 -22.72
#